data_AF-A0A1G3AGH1-F1
#
_entry.id   AF-A0A1G3AGH1-F1
#
_cell.length_a   1.000
_cell.length_b   1.000
_cell.length_c   1.000
_cell.angle_alpha   90.00
_cell.angle_beta   90.00
_cell.angle_gamma   90.00
#
_symmetry.space_group_name_H-M   'P 1'
#
loop_
_entity.id
_entity.type
_entity.pdbx_description
1 polymer ?
#
loop_
_entity_poly.entity_id
_entity_poly.type
_entity_poly.pdbx_seq_one_letter_code
_entity_poly.pdbx_strand_id
1 'polypeptide(L)'
;MARMAFDLTKLNQVDFGKAHVAFAKCLETVIRDCLDRPGDKSTRKVSLHMKIKPVMAQDGDVVDCEVGFEIVAKLPAYQTAARPYAVDRGGRLIFNPDAPENPEQTTIMDGEEAS
;
A
#
# COMPACT_ATOMS: atom_id res chain seq x y z
N MET A 1 40.16 1.41 1.52
CA MET A 1 38.94 1.66 2.31
C MET A 1 38.86 0.61 3.41
N ALA A 2 38.55 0.98 4.65
CA ALA A 2 38.49 0.06 5.77
C ALA A 2 37.31 -0.91 5.63
N ARG A 3 37.51 -2.20 5.96
CA ARG A 3 36.41 -3.18 6.03
C ARG A 3 35.58 -2.89 7.26
N MET A 4 34.25 -2.83 7.10
CA MET A 4 33.32 -2.55 8.18
C MET A 4 32.24 -3.64 8.24
N ALA A 5 31.95 -4.14 9.44
CA ALA A 5 30.83 -5.05 9.65
C ALA A 5 29.51 -4.26 9.53
N PHE A 6 28.56 -4.81 8.78
CA PHE A 6 27.23 -4.25 8.63
C PHE A 6 26.41 -4.47 9.92
N ASP A 7 25.72 -3.41 10.35
CA ASP A 7 24.66 -3.45 11.35
C ASP A 7 23.58 -2.41 10.96
N LEU A 8 22.44 -2.46 11.63
CA LEU A 8 21.32 -1.57 11.31
C LEU A 8 21.62 -0.08 11.59
N THR A 9 22.55 0.22 12.49
CA THR A 9 22.95 1.62 12.80
C THR A 9 23.71 2.25 11.64
N LYS A 10 24.35 1.42 10.81
CA LYS A 10 25.13 1.82 9.64
C LYS A 10 24.34 1.82 8.34
N LEU A 11 23.00 1.72 8.39
CA LEU A 11 22.16 1.74 7.20
C LEU A 11 22.35 3.01 6.35
N ASN A 12 22.75 4.13 6.97
CA ASN A 12 23.09 5.39 6.31
C ASN A 12 24.41 5.34 5.52
N GLN A 13 25.28 4.37 5.78
CA GLN A 13 26.55 4.19 5.07
C GLN A 13 26.45 3.19 3.92
N VAL A 14 25.33 2.45 3.84
CA VAL A 14 25.09 1.47 2.78
C VAL A 14 24.42 2.13 1.57
N ASP A 15 24.92 1.81 0.37
CA ASP A 15 24.42 2.33 -0.91
C ASP A 15 24.24 3.86 -0.90
N PHE A 16 25.27 4.57 -0.43
CA PHE A 16 25.28 6.04 -0.30
C PHE A 16 24.13 6.60 0.54
N GLY A 17 23.63 5.82 1.50
CA GLY A 17 22.52 6.20 2.38
C GLY A 17 21.14 6.10 1.73
N LYS A 18 21.01 5.55 0.52
CA LYS A 18 19.72 5.40 -0.18
C LYS A 18 18.73 4.60 0.65
N ALA A 19 19.17 3.51 1.29
CA ALA A 19 18.31 2.69 2.14
C ALA A 19 17.76 3.49 3.34
N HIS A 20 18.61 4.31 3.97
CA HIS A 20 18.20 5.19 5.06
C HIS A 20 17.20 6.26 4.59
N VAL A 21 17.46 6.92 3.47
CA VAL A 21 16.57 7.94 2.89
C VAL A 21 15.23 7.34 2.48
N ALA A 22 15.23 6.16 1.85
CA ALA A 22 14.01 5.47 1.46
C ALA A 22 13.16 5.06 2.68
N PHE A 23 13.79 4.54 3.74
CA PHE A 23 13.09 4.24 4.99
C PHE A 23 12.49 5.50 5.63
N ALA A 24 13.24 6.59 5.70
CA ALA A 24 12.77 7.87 6.22
C ALA A 24 11.57 8.40 5.44
N LYS A 25 11.60 8.35 4.10
CA LYS A 25 10.47 8.75 3.24
C LYS A 25 9.23 7.89 3.47
N CYS A 26 9.39 6.57 3.59
CA CYS A 26 8.29 5.67 3.89
C CYS A 26 7.66 5.96 5.26
N LEU A 27 8.49 6.24 6.26
CA LEU A 27 8.04 6.62 7.60
C LEU A 27 7.28 7.94 7.58
N GLU A 28 7.80 8.97 6.91
CA GLU A 28 7.14 10.26 6.75
C GLU A 28 5.77 10.10 6.06
N THR A 29 5.70 9.27 5.03
CA THR A 29 4.45 8.99 4.30
C THR A 29 3.40 8.36 5.22
N VAL A 30 3.81 7.39 6.05
CA VAL A 30 2.92 6.76 7.03
C VAL A 30 2.46 7.74 8.10
N ILE A 31 3.35 8.59 8.60
CA ILE A 31 2.99 9.61 9.60
C ILE A 31 2.01 10.62 9.01
N ARG A 32 2.26 11.10 7.79
CA ARG A 32 1.35 11.99 7.06
C ARG A 32 -0.03 11.35 6.90
N ASP A 33 -0.08 10.08 6.53
CA ASP A 33 -1.34 9.34 6.41
C ASP A 33 -2.12 9.23 7.73
N CYS A 34 -1.43 9.08 8.87
CA CYS A 34 -2.06 9.11 10.18
C CYS A 34 -2.64 10.49 10.53
N LEU A 35 -1.99 11.57 10.09
CA LEU A 35 -2.48 12.95 10.28
C LEU A 35 -3.68 13.25 9.36
N ASP A 36 -3.64 12.77 8.12
CA ASP A 36 -4.69 12.98 7.13
C ASP A 36 -5.95 12.14 7.45
N ARG A 37 -5.79 10.95 8.06
CA ARG A 37 -6.88 10.01 8.38
C ARG A 37 -6.87 9.59 9.86
N PRO A 38 -7.06 10.51 10.81
CA PRO A 38 -6.93 10.23 12.25
C PRO A 38 -8.02 9.30 12.80
N GLY A 39 -9.16 9.20 12.12
CA GLY A 39 -10.26 8.31 12.49
C GLY A 39 -10.10 6.86 12.01
N ASP A 40 -9.19 6.60 11.06
CA ASP A 40 -8.95 5.24 10.56
C ASP A 40 -8.06 4.49 11.56
N LYS A 41 -8.61 3.46 12.20
CA LYS A 41 -7.93 2.63 13.20
C LYS A 41 -7.03 1.54 12.60
N SER A 42 -7.00 1.41 11.27
CA SER A 42 -6.21 0.40 10.58
C SER A 42 -4.71 0.65 10.75
N THR A 43 -3.93 -0.42 10.94
CA THR A 43 -2.47 -0.31 11.13
C THR A 43 -1.77 0.08 9.82
N ARG A 44 -0.85 1.06 9.90
CA ARG A 44 0.09 1.38 8.82
C ARG A 44 1.40 0.63 9.08
N LYS A 45 1.99 0.04 8.04
CA LYS A 45 3.19 -0.81 8.18
C LYS A 45 4.34 -0.29 7.32
N VAL A 46 5.51 -0.11 7.91
CA VAL A 46 6.78 0.05 7.18
C VAL A 46 7.58 -1.25 7.35
N SER A 47 8.10 -1.82 6.27
CA SER A 47 8.89 -3.06 6.29
C SER A 47 10.20 -2.88 5.54
N LEU A 48 11.29 -3.31 6.18
CA LEU A 48 12.63 -3.38 5.59
C LEU A 48 12.95 -4.85 5.35
N HIS A 49 13.08 -5.23 4.09
CA HIS A 49 13.45 -6.57 3.65
C HIS A 49 14.89 -6.56 3.19
N MET A 50 15.76 -7.28 3.89
CA MET A 50 17.14 -7.51 3.48
C MET A 50 17.21 -8.84 2.72
N LYS A 51 17.69 -8.80 1.48
CA LYS A 51 17.90 -9.97 0.63
C LYS A 51 19.39 -10.24 0.56
N ILE A 52 19.82 -11.42 0.97
CA ILE A 52 21.22 -11.84 0.92
C ILE A 52 21.30 -13.06 0.03
N LYS A 53 22.17 -13.02 -0.99
CA LYS A 53 22.41 -14.12 -1.90
C LYS A 53 23.92 -14.45 -1.90
N PRO A 54 24.32 -15.68 -1.56
CA PRO A 54 25.73 -16.05 -1.55
C PRO A 54 26.29 -16.15 -2.98
N VAL A 55 27.56 -15.79 -3.12
CA VAL A 55 28.38 -15.99 -4.31
C VAL A 55 29.39 -17.10 -4.00
N MET A 56 29.23 -18.22 -4.70
CA MET A 56 30.02 -19.44 -4.48
C MET A 56 31.27 -19.45 -5.38
N ALA A 57 32.40 -19.97 -4.88
CA ALA A 57 33.54 -20.35 -5.71
C ALA A 57 33.33 -21.73 -6.36
N GLN A 58 34.23 -22.09 -7.27
CA GLN A 58 34.22 -23.38 -7.99
C GLN A 58 34.42 -24.60 -7.07
N ASP A 59 35.02 -24.40 -5.89
CA ASP A 59 35.23 -25.42 -4.86
C ASP A 59 34.00 -25.64 -3.96
N GLY A 60 32.95 -24.83 -4.11
CA GLY A 60 31.73 -24.91 -3.31
C GLY A 60 31.79 -24.10 -2.01
N ASP A 61 32.83 -23.30 -1.78
CA ASP A 61 32.89 -22.36 -0.67
C ASP A 61 32.21 -21.01 -1.01
N VAL A 62 31.70 -20.32 0.01
CA VAL A 62 31.13 -18.97 -0.14
C VAL A 62 32.26 -17.96 -0.15
N VAL A 63 32.40 -17.20 -1.25
CA VAL A 63 33.43 -16.15 -1.40
C VAL A 63 32.90 -14.77 -1.05
N ASP A 64 31.64 -14.49 -1.42
CA ASP A 64 31.02 -13.19 -1.21
C ASP A 64 29.49 -13.32 -1.05
N CYS A 65 28.82 -12.21 -0.75
CA CYS A 65 27.36 -12.12 -0.67
C CYS A 65 26.86 -10.86 -1.38
N GLU A 66 25.91 -11.04 -2.30
CA GLU A 66 25.10 -9.95 -2.84
C GLU A 66 24.03 -9.56 -1.82
N VAL A 67 24.02 -8.29 -1.40
CA VAL A 67 23.05 -7.76 -0.44
C VAL A 67 22.17 -6.70 -1.10
N GLY A 68 20.86 -6.89 -1.05
CA GLY A 68 19.86 -5.93 -1.51
C GLY A 68 18.90 -5.54 -0.39
N PHE A 69 18.38 -4.32 -0.45
CA PHE A 69 17.36 -3.82 0.47
C PHE A 69 16.09 -3.47 -0.30
N GLU A 70 14.95 -3.94 0.20
CA GLU A 70 13.63 -3.57 -0.28
C GLU A 70 12.86 -2.94 0.87
N ILE A 71 12.33 -1.74 0.66
CA ILE A 71 11.64 -0.95 1.67
C ILE A 71 10.22 -0.72 1.18
N VAL A 72 9.24 -1.17 1.96
CA VAL A 72 7.82 -1.14 1.58
C VAL A 72 7.02 -0.45 2.67
N ALA A 73 6.22 0.54 2.27
CA ALA A 73 5.18 1.13 3.12
C ALA A 73 3.81 0.60 2.66
N LYS A 74 3.01 0.10 3.60
CA LYS A 74 1.63 -0.34 3.38
C LYS A 74 0.69 0.55 4.17
N LEU A 75 -0.12 1.31 3.44
CA LEU A 75 -1.18 2.16 3.96
C LEU A 75 -2.53 1.42 3.86
N PRO A 76 -3.50 1.72 4.75
CA PRO A 76 -4.88 1.29 4.57
C PRO A 76 -5.44 1.77 3.24
N ALA A 77 -6.17 0.90 2.54
CA ALA A 77 -6.81 1.26 1.28
C ALA A 77 -7.85 2.36 1.49
N TYR A 78 -8.02 3.25 0.50
CA TYR A 78 -9.13 4.17 0.49
C TYR A 78 -10.41 3.38 0.22
N GLN A 79 -11.31 3.38 1.19
CA GLN A 79 -12.59 2.69 1.11
C GLN A 79 -13.70 3.67 1.44
N THR A 80 -14.75 3.65 0.62
CA THR A 80 -16.02 4.29 0.97
C THR A 80 -16.90 3.29 1.70
N ALA A 81 -17.92 3.78 2.40
CA ALA A 81 -18.95 2.90 2.93
C ALA A 81 -19.57 2.07 1.78
N ALA A 82 -19.78 0.78 2.03
CA ALA A 82 -20.53 -0.05 1.10
C ALA A 82 -21.97 0.49 1.03
N ARG A 83 -22.45 0.75 -0.19
CA ARG A 83 -23.83 1.14 -0.46
C ARG A 83 -24.51 0.06 -1.29
N PRO A 84 -25.83 -0.16 -1.14
CA PRO A 84 -26.56 -1.06 -2.01
C PRO A 84 -26.63 -0.49 -3.44
N TYR A 85 -26.36 -1.37 -4.41
CA TYR A 85 -26.55 -1.13 -5.84
C TYR A 85 -27.52 -2.20 -6.36
N ALA A 86 -28.42 -1.82 -7.25
CA ALA A 86 -29.27 -2.75 -7.99
C ALA A 86 -28.54 -3.26 -9.24
N VAL A 87 -28.99 -4.38 -9.80
CA VAL A 87 -28.50 -4.91 -11.08
C VAL A 87 -29.64 -4.84 -12.09
N ASP A 88 -29.42 -4.17 -13.23
CA ASP A 88 -30.40 -4.14 -14.30
C ASP A 88 -30.43 -5.45 -15.12
N ARG A 89 -31.44 -5.61 -15.98
CA ARG A 89 -31.56 -6.79 -16.86
C ARG A 89 -30.42 -6.92 -17.89
N GLY A 90 -29.65 -5.85 -18.10
CA GLY A 90 -28.46 -5.81 -18.95
C GLY A 90 -27.15 -6.10 -18.21
N GLY A 91 -27.20 -6.42 -16.91
CA GLY A 91 -26.03 -6.72 -16.08
C GLY A 91 -25.24 -5.50 -15.61
N ARG A 92 -25.85 -4.31 -15.59
CA ARG A 92 -25.22 -3.06 -15.12
C ARG A 92 -25.62 -2.76 -13.68
N LEU A 93 -24.72 -2.12 -12.93
CA LEU A 93 -25.01 -1.62 -11.59
C LEU A 93 -25.74 -0.28 -11.67
N ILE A 94 -26.87 -0.18 -10.98
CA ILE A 94 -27.65 1.05 -10.82
C ILE A 94 -27.57 1.49 -9.35
N PHE A 95 -27.41 2.79 -9.12
CA PHE A 95 -27.58 3.39 -7.80
C PHE A 95 -28.55 4.55 -7.88
N ASN A 96 -29.31 4.76 -6.82
CA ASN A 96 -30.13 5.96 -6.67
C ASN A 96 -29.43 6.91 -5.67
N PRO A 97 -29.00 8.12 -6.09
CA PRO A 97 -28.41 9.10 -5.18
C PRO A 97 -29.42 9.63 -4.13
N ASP A 98 -30.71 9.68 -4.48
CA ASP A 98 -31.80 10.20 -3.64
C ASP A 98 -32.39 9.13 -2.70
N ALA A 99 -32.16 7.85 -2.99
CA ALA A 99 -32.54 6.71 -2.16
C ALA A 99 -31.34 5.74 -1.97
N PRO A 100 -30.31 6.13 -1.20
CA PRO A 100 -29.07 5.37 -1.07
C PRO A 100 -29.22 4.02 -0.37
N GLU A 101 -30.36 3.74 0.27
CA GLU A 101 -30.70 2.43 0.87
C GLU A 101 -31.60 1.57 -0.02
N ASN A 102 -32.22 2.15 -1.05
CA ASN A 102 -33.09 1.45 -2.00
C ASN A 102 -32.80 1.90 -3.44
N PRO A 103 -31.78 1.31 -4.10
CA PRO A 103 -31.34 1.71 -5.44
C PRO A 103 -32.37 1.45 -6.54
N GLU A 104 -33.43 0.68 -6.27
CA GLU A 104 -34.54 0.42 -7.21
C GLU A 104 -35.71 1.40 -7.05
N GLN A 105 -35.70 2.22 -5.99
CA GLN A 105 -36.76 3.20 -5.78
C GLN A 105 -36.70 4.24 -6.89
N THR A 106 -37.68 4.24 -7.79
CA THR A 106 -37.90 5.35 -8.72
C THR A 106 -38.48 6.54 -7.97
N THR A 107 -38.07 7.75 -8.34
CA THR A 107 -38.78 8.93 -7.85
C THR A 107 -40.15 8.97 -8.53
N ILE A 108 -41.17 9.50 -7.86
CA ILE A 108 -42.54 9.60 -8.41
C ILE A 108 -42.57 10.35 -9.76
N MET A 109 -41.51 11.08 -10.13
CA MET A 109 -41.41 11.82 -11.40
C MET A 109 -41.02 10.95 -12.62
N ASP A 110 -40.52 9.72 -12.44
CA ASP A 110 -40.08 8.88 -13.56
C ASP A 110 -41.22 8.05 -14.20
N GLY A 111 -42.45 8.18 -13.70
CA GLY A 111 -43.61 7.38 -14.09
C GLY A 111 -44.55 8.02 -15.13
N GLU A 112 -44.29 9.25 -15.60
CA GLU A 112 -45.17 9.96 -16.55
C GLU A 112 -44.73 9.91 -18.03
N GLU A 113 -43.59 9.28 -18.37
CA GLU A 113 -43.14 9.14 -19.76
C GLU A 113 -43.10 7.67 -20.23
N ALA A 114 -44.25 6.98 -20.19
CA ALA A 114 -44.46 5.78 -21.01
C ALA A 114 -45.96 5.47 -21.16
N SER A 115 -46.69 6.36 -21.86
CA SER A 115 -47.99 6.04 -22.47
C SER A 115 -47.81 5.56 -23.90
#